data_AF-A0A8H8CV91-F1
#
_entry.id   AF-A0A8H8CV91-F1
#
_cell.length_a   1.000
_cell.length_b   1.000
_cell.length_c   1.000
_cell.angle_alpha   90.00
_cell.angle_beta   90.00
_cell.angle_gamma   90.00
#
_symmetry.space_group_name_H-M   'P 1'
#
loop_
_entity.id
_entity.type
_entity.pdbx_description
1 polymer ?
#
loop_
_entity_poly.entity_id
_entity_poly.type
_entity_poly.pdbx_seq_one_letter_code
_entity_poly.pdbx_strand_id
1 'polypeptide(L)'
;MDPLLARKKSSSFRRKQSESGSVSIPSDQKLRDEKRAPYRSPRYRTLLESKGSFMKTARVGITDGSSTLIKSCLTQSQLSLRIHYFEMNYSTRPVRRFNTRTNSE
;
A
#
# COMPACT_ATOMS: atom_id res chain seq x y z
N MET A 1 41.37 33.02 34.69
CA MET A 1 40.89 32.93 33.30
C MET A 1 40.26 31.57 33.13
N ASP A 2 38.94 31.52 33.34
CA ASP A 2 38.15 30.30 33.25
C ASP A 2 37.81 29.97 31.79
N PRO A 3 37.84 28.70 31.38
CA PRO A 3 36.95 28.19 30.35
C PRO A 3 35.74 27.53 31.04
N LEU A 4 34.81 28.38 31.46
CA LEU A 4 33.41 28.02 31.73
C LEU A 4 32.74 27.64 30.41
N LEU A 5 32.71 26.36 29.99
CA LEU A 5 31.65 25.75 29.16
C LEU A 5 31.97 24.26 28.85
N ALA A 6 31.95 23.38 29.87
CA ALA A 6 31.86 21.95 29.62
C ALA A 6 30.40 21.58 29.25
N ARG A 7 30.12 21.29 27.98
CA ARG A 7 28.79 20.82 27.54
C ARG A 7 28.48 19.47 28.21
N LYS A 8 27.44 19.42 29.04
CA LYS A 8 26.87 18.17 29.55
C LYS A 8 26.46 17.30 28.36
N LYS A 9 27.11 16.14 28.17
CA LYS A 9 26.59 15.10 27.28
C LYS A 9 25.27 14.62 27.89
N SER A 10 24.15 14.98 27.25
CA SER A 10 22.86 14.36 27.52
C SER A 10 23.04 12.85 27.37
N SER A 11 22.62 12.08 28.37
CA SER A 11 22.54 10.63 28.27
C SER A 11 21.77 10.31 26.99
N SER A 12 22.43 9.66 26.04
CA SER A 12 21.72 9.09 24.90
C SER A 12 20.62 8.22 25.49
N PHE A 13 19.36 8.55 25.18
CA PHE A 13 18.22 7.70 25.46
C PHE A 13 18.63 6.32 24.93
N ARG A 14 18.90 5.37 25.83
CA ARG A 14 19.22 4.01 25.41
C ARG A 14 18.04 3.62 24.54
N ARG A 15 18.28 3.40 23.24
CA ARG A 15 17.32 2.66 22.42
C ARG A 15 17.14 1.35 23.16
N LYS A 16 16.03 1.19 23.87
CA LYS A 16 15.55 -0.14 24.21
C LYS A 16 15.56 -0.88 22.88
N GLN A 17 16.33 -1.95 22.79
CA GLN A 17 16.17 -2.92 21.74
C GLN A 17 14.71 -3.35 21.83
N SER A 18 13.89 -2.82 20.93
CA SER A 18 12.55 -3.32 20.69
C SER A 18 12.76 -4.69 20.09
N GLU A 19 12.71 -5.69 20.96
CA GLU A 19 12.49 -7.07 20.56
C GLU A 19 11.31 -7.11 19.59
N SER A 20 11.51 -7.83 18.49
CA SER A 20 10.48 -8.25 17.56
C SER A 20 9.71 -7.10 16.91
N GLY A 21 10.14 -6.76 15.69
CA GLY A 21 9.29 -6.06 14.72
C GLY A 21 8.08 -6.93 14.37
N SER A 22 7.12 -7.03 15.28
CA SER A 22 5.74 -7.26 14.90
C SER A 22 5.24 -5.93 14.37
N VAL A 23 4.96 -5.89 13.07
CA VAL A 23 4.09 -4.87 12.51
C VAL A 23 2.76 -5.04 13.22
N SER A 24 2.54 -4.29 14.30
CA SER A 24 1.23 -4.13 14.90
C SER A 24 0.41 -3.36 13.88
N ILE A 25 -0.17 -4.09 12.93
CA ILE A 25 -1.38 -3.62 12.27
C ILE A 25 -2.35 -3.42 13.43
N PRO A 26 -2.86 -2.20 13.71
CA PRO A 26 -3.86 -2.00 14.75
C PRO A 26 -5.22 -2.52 14.26
N SER A 27 -5.23 -3.70 13.65
CA SER A 27 -6.43 -4.38 13.21
C SER A 27 -6.88 -5.24 14.36
N ASP A 28 -7.54 -4.58 15.33
CA ASP A 28 -8.39 -5.14 16.38
C ASP A 28 -8.42 -6.68 16.34
N GLN A 29 -7.65 -7.33 17.22
CA GLN A 29 -7.47 -8.78 17.32
C GLN A 29 -8.75 -9.56 17.68
N LYS A 30 -9.91 -8.89 17.66
CA LYS A 30 -11.20 -9.55 17.84
C LYS A 30 -11.43 -10.53 16.70
N LEU A 31 -11.92 -11.72 17.06
CA LEU A 31 -12.34 -12.73 16.10
C LEU A 31 -13.22 -12.06 15.04
N ARG A 32 -12.94 -12.32 13.77
CA ARG A 32 -13.64 -11.73 12.62
C ARG A 32 -15.17 -11.84 12.75
N ASP A 33 -15.65 -12.83 13.48
CA ASP A 33 -17.07 -13.06 13.72
C ASP A 33 -17.71 -12.07 14.70
N GLU A 34 -16.99 -11.59 15.73
CA GLU A 34 -17.50 -10.56 16.64
C GLU A 34 -17.76 -9.24 15.90
N LYS A 35 -16.83 -8.85 15.01
CA LYS A 35 -17.01 -7.68 14.13
C LYS A 35 -18.18 -7.84 13.16
N ARG A 36 -18.57 -9.07 12.85
CA ARG A 36 -19.68 -9.39 11.93
C ARG A 36 -21.04 -9.52 12.61
N ALA A 37 -21.07 -9.61 13.94
CA ALA A 37 -22.31 -9.80 14.69
C ALA A 37 -23.39 -8.75 14.37
N PRO A 38 -23.09 -7.43 14.26
CA PRO A 38 -24.10 -6.42 13.91
C PRO A 38 -24.67 -6.60 12.49
N TYR A 39 -23.82 -7.03 11.55
CA TYR A 39 -24.17 -7.21 10.14
C TYR A 39 -25.02 -8.45 9.87
N ARG A 40 -25.05 -9.42 10.80
CA ARG A 40 -25.90 -10.62 10.69
C ARG A 40 -27.37 -10.36 11.01
N SER A 41 -27.70 -9.25 11.65
CA SER A 41 -29.09 -8.98 12.01
C SER A 41 -29.95 -8.70 10.76
N PRO A 42 -31.14 -9.30 10.63
CA PRO A 42 -32.05 -8.99 9.51
C PRO A 42 -32.44 -7.50 9.44
N ARG A 43 -32.43 -6.83 10.60
CA ARG A 43 -32.71 -5.40 10.75
C ARG A 43 -31.60 -4.51 10.18
N TYR A 44 -30.38 -5.02 10.03
CA TYR A 44 -29.26 -4.25 9.53
C TYR A 44 -29.51 -3.75 8.10
N ARG A 45 -30.19 -4.56 7.27
CA ARG A 45 -30.59 -4.14 5.93
C ARG A 45 -31.51 -2.93 5.95
N THR A 46 -32.58 -2.97 6.75
CA THR A 46 -33.54 -1.87 6.89
C THR A 46 -32.88 -0.60 7.45
N LEU A 47 -31.93 -0.75 8.38
CA LEU A 47 -31.14 0.36 8.90
C LEU A 47 -30.26 1.01 7.81
N LEU A 48 -29.64 0.21 6.94
CA LEU A 48 -28.87 0.75 5.82
C LEU A 48 -29.76 1.44 4.79
N GLU A 49 -30.95 0.88 4.53
CA GLU A 49 -31.92 1.45 3.60
C GLU A 49 -32.46 2.79 4.13
N SER A 50 -32.80 2.88 5.43
CA SER A 50 -33.26 4.14 6.04
C SER A 50 -32.19 5.23 6.07
N LYS A 51 -30.92 4.83 6.19
CA LYS A 51 -29.77 5.75 6.09
C LYS A 51 -29.38 6.11 4.65
N GLY A 52 -29.98 5.49 3.64
CA GLY A 52 -29.61 5.68 2.23
C GLY A 52 -28.23 5.10 1.85
N SER A 53 -27.59 4.34 2.75
CA SER A 53 -26.28 3.70 2.50
C SER A 53 -26.42 2.32 1.84
N PHE A 54 -27.64 1.79 1.75
CA PHE A 54 -27.86 0.49 1.11
C PHE A 54 -27.79 0.62 -0.41
N MET A 55 -26.78 -0.01 -1.01
CA MET A 55 -26.70 -0.13 -2.45
C MET A 55 -27.78 -1.08 -2.97
N LYS A 56 -28.67 -0.57 -3.82
CA LYS A 56 -29.66 -1.37 -4.54
C LYS A 56 -29.04 -1.94 -5.80
N THR A 57 -29.58 -3.06 -6.28
CA THR A 57 -29.23 -3.60 -7.59
C THR A 57 -29.62 -2.59 -8.66
N ALA A 58 -28.69 -2.29 -9.57
CA ALA A 58 -29.01 -1.49 -10.74
C ALA A 58 -29.99 -2.29 -11.61
N ARG A 59 -31.09 -1.65 -12.04
CA ARG A 59 -32.12 -2.31 -12.89
C ARG A 59 -31.56 -2.82 -14.22
N VAL A 60 -30.53 -2.16 -14.73
CA VAL A 60 -29.99 -2.38 -16.09
C VAL A 60 -28.83 -3.38 -16.10
N GLY A 61 -28.42 -3.92 -14.94
CA GLY A 61 -27.27 -4.82 -14.87
C GLY A 61 -25.96 -4.15 -15.33
N ILE A 62 -24.99 -4.97 -15.76
CA ILE A 62 -23.72 -4.49 -16.32
C ILE A 62 -23.97 -4.10 -17.77
N THR A 63 -23.87 -2.81 -18.07
CA THR A 63 -23.95 -2.29 -19.44
C THR A 63 -22.63 -2.53 -20.17
N ASP A 64 -22.67 -2.61 -21.51
CA ASP A 64 -21.47 -2.77 -22.33
C ASP A 64 -20.45 -1.66 -22.06
N GLY A 65 -20.90 -0.42 -21.88
CA GLY A 65 -20.05 0.71 -21.50
C GLY A 65 -19.37 0.51 -20.14
N SER A 66 -20.07 -0.01 -19.14
CA SER A 66 -19.45 -0.31 -17.84
C SER A 66 -18.42 -1.45 -17.94
N SER A 67 -18.70 -2.46 -18.77
CA SER A 67 -17.79 -3.59 -19.02
C SER A 67 -16.50 -3.15 -19.71
N THR A 68 -16.59 -2.29 -20.74
CA THR A 68 -15.41 -1.76 -21.44
C THR A 68 -14.57 -0.88 -20.52
N LEU A 69 -15.20 -0.01 -19.72
CA LEU A 69 -14.51 0.81 -18.72
C LEU A 69 -13.78 -0.03 -17.67
N ILE A 70 -14.44 -1.08 -17.14
CA ILE A 70 -13.82 -2.00 -16.18
C ILE A 70 -12.60 -2.68 -16.80
N LYS A 71 -12.71 -3.19 -18.03
CA LYS A 71 -11.59 -3.81 -18.75
C LYS A 71 -10.44 -2.83 -18.95
N SER A 72 -10.72 -1.60 -19.37
CA SER A 72 -9.71 -0.54 -19.57
C SER A 72 -8.99 -0.16 -18.27
N CYS A 73 -9.73 -0.04 -17.17
CA CYS A 73 -9.14 0.30 -15.87
C CYS A 73 -8.22 -0.84 -15.37
N LEU A 74 -8.67 -2.09 -15.53
CA LEU A 74 -7.87 -3.27 -15.19
C LEU A 74 -6.59 -3.35 -16.02
N THR A 75 -6.66 -3.17 -17.33
CA THR A 75 -5.46 -3.24 -18.19
C THR A 75 -4.45 -2.15 -17.84
N GLN A 76 -4.90 -0.91 -17.60
CA GLN A 76 -4.02 0.19 -17.21
C GLN A 76 -3.31 -0.08 -15.87
N SER A 77 -4.04 -0.59 -14.87
CA SER A 77 -3.46 -0.96 -13.58
C SER A 77 -2.39 -2.05 -13.71
N GLN A 78 -2.69 -3.09 -14.51
CA GLN A 78 -1.76 -4.19 -14.74
C GLN A 78 -0.49 -3.74 -15.48
N LEU A 79 -0.62 -2.84 -16.46
CA LEU A 79 0.52 -2.25 -17.16
C LEU A 79 1.41 -1.44 -16.21
N SER A 80 0.82 -0.64 -15.32
CA SER A 80 1.57 0.12 -14.31
C SER A 80 2.39 -0.78 -13.39
N LEU A 81 1.80 -1.88 -12.91
CA LEU A 81 2.50 -2.85 -12.07
C LEU A 81 3.63 -3.54 -12.83
N ARG A 82 3.39 -3.90 -14.09
CA ARG A 82 4.37 -4.55 -14.96
C ARG A 82 5.55 -3.65 -15.29
N ILE A 83 5.30 -2.38 -15.61
CA ILE A 83 6.36 -1.38 -15.87
C ILE A 83 7.20 -1.19 -14.61
N HIS A 84 6.57 -0.95 -13.46
CA HIS A 84 7.29 -0.79 -12.20
C HIS A 84 8.13 -2.03 -11.86
N TYR A 85 7.58 -3.24 -12.01
CA TYR A 85 8.31 -4.48 -11.81
C TYR A 85 9.50 -4.60 -12.78
N PHE A 86 9.32 -4.19 -14.03
CA PHE A 86 10.39 -4.22 -15.02
C PHE A 86 11.54 -3.27 -14.66
N GLU A 87 11.23 -2.03 -14.30
CA GLU A 87 12.21 -1.04 -13.86
C GLU A 87 13.02 -1.51 -12.65
N MET A 88 12.35 -2.08 -11.64
CA MET A 88 13.01 -2.55 -10.41
C MET A 88 13.93 -3.77 -10.63
N ASN A 89 13.61 -4.65 -11.57
CA ASN A 89 14.32 -5.93 -11.74
C ASN A 89 15.30 -5.95 -12.92
N TYR A 90 15.07 -5.17 -13.98
CA TYR A 90 15.84 -5.25 -15.23
C TYR A 90 16.62 -3.98 -15.57
N SER A 91 16.25 -2.80 -15.05
CA SER A 91 16.98 -1.55 -15.35
C SER A 91 18.22 -1.33 -14.47
N THR A 92 18.35 -2.03 -13.34
CA THR A 92 19.44 -1.81 -12.36
C THR A 92 20.76 -2.50 -12.75
N ARG A 93 20.85 -3.14 -13.92
CA ARG A 93 22.12 -3.69 -14.40
C ARG A 93 22.96 -2.55 -14.99
N PRO A 94 24.11 -2.19 -14.40
CA PRO A 94 24.97 -1.19 -15.00
C PRO A 94 25.40 -1.67 -16.38
N VAL A 95 24.97 -0.98 -17.43
CA VAL A 95 25.44 -1.18 -18.79
C VAL A 95 26.94 -0.85 -18.78
N ARG A 96 27.80 -1.88 -18.77
CA ARG A 96 29.24 -1.68 -18.98
C ARG A 96 29.42 -1.12 -20.37
N ARG A 97 29.72 0.18 -20.47
CA ARG A 97 30.21 0.82 -21.70
C ARG A 97 31.52 0.13 -22.08
N PHE A 98 31.48 -0.75 -23.07
CA PHE A 98 32.68 -1.21 -23.76
C PHE A 98 33.13 -0.07 -24.68
N ASN A 99 34.16 0.67 -24.27
CA ASN A 99 34.86 1.58 -25.17
C ASN A 99 35.67 0.72 -26.14
N THR A 100 35.19 0.53 -27.37
CA THR A 100 36.01 -0.02 -28.45
C THR A 100 37.00 1.06 -28.88
N ARG A 101 38.26 0.95 -28.44
CA ARG A 101 39.37 1.68 -29.04
C ARG A 101 39.57 1.14 -30.46
N THR A 102 39.05 1.84 -31.45
CA THR A 102 39.46 1.70 -32.84
C THR A 102 40.87 2.30 -32.97
N ASN A 103 41.90 1.47 -32.95
CA ASN A 103 43.22 1.86 -33.44
C ASN A 103 43.14 1.80 -34.98
N SER A 104 43.12 2.97 -35.62
CA SER A 104 43.42 3.11 -37.04
C SER A 104 44.93 3.27 -37.21
N GLU A 105 45.50 2.38 -38.04
CA GLU A 105 46.78 2.38 -38.78
C GLU A 105 47.96 3.21 -38.27
#